data_AF-A0A0F7JGQ9-F1
#
_entry.id   AF-A0A0F7JGQ9-F1
#
_cell.length_a   1.000
_cell.length_b   1.000
_cell.length_c   1.000
_cell.angle_alpha   90.00
_cell.angle_beta   90.00
_cell.angle_gamma   90.00
#
_symmetry.space_group_name_H-M   'P 1'
#
loop_
_entity.id
_entity.type
_entity.pdbx_description
1 polymer ?
#
loop_
_entity_poly.entity_id
_entity_poly.type
_entity_poly.pdbx_seq_one_letter_code
_entity_poly.pdbx_strand_id
1 'polypeptide(L)'
;MGYSRLDDRYIEDDIFRALFHQEMIKRVSEYHSDNFQYTIKIDEVYRSDLAAYRAYGNADLRWVFRVLVGHESEMEEMPAGTTLTLPDVAWLRNKIRDYASAEPEIENA
;
A
#
# COMPACT_ATOMS: atom_id res chain seq x y z
N MET A 1 -2.62 -21.29 -2.22
CA MET A 1 -1.47 -20.44 -1.82
C MET A 1 -2.06 -19.10 -1.48
N GLY A 2 -2.15 -18.74 -0.20
CA GLY A 2 -2.85 -17.51 0.23
C GLY A 2 -1.93 -16.30 0.16
N TYR A 3 -2.48 -15.12 -0.09
CA TYR A 3 -1.76 -13.87 0.04
C TYR A 3 -1.45 -13.56 1.51
N SER A 4 -0.34 -12.86 1.74
CA SER A 4 0.02 -12.35 3.06
C SER A 4 -1.04 -11.37 3.55
N ARG A 5 -1.28 -11.30 4.86
CA ARG A 5 -2.24 -10.33 5.47
C ARG A 5 -1.77 -8.87 5.39
N LEU A 6 -0.63 -8.63 4.77
CA LEU A 6 -0.06 -7.31 4.49
C LEU A 6 -0.05 -7.00 2.99
N ASP A 7 -0.31 -7.98 2.14
CA ASP A 7 -0.47 -7.78 0.70
C ASP A 7 -1.92 -7.33 0.45
N ASP A 8 -2.12 -6.31 -0.39
CA ASP A 8 -3.44 -5.77 -0.70
C ASP A 8 -4.35 -6.77 -1.41
N ARG A 9 -3.77 -7.76 -2.10
CA ARG A 9 -4.51 -8.87 -2.71
C ARG A 9 -5.12 -9.83 -1.69
N TYR A 10 -4.87 -9.62 -0.39
CA TYR A 10 -5.66 -10.25 0.67
C TYR A 10 -7.11 -9.75 0.68
N ILE A 11 -7.37 -8.55 0.16
CA ILE A 11 -8.71 -8.05 -0.13
C ILE A 11 -9.13 -8.63 -1.49
N GLU A 12 -9.99 -9.65 -1.45
CA GLU A 12 -10.41 -10.39 -2.66
C GLU A 12 -11.28 -9.55 -3.61
N ASP A 13 -12.08 -8.65 -3.07
CA ASP A 13 -12.95 -7.75 -3.85
C ASP A 13 -12.15 -6.56 -4.41
N ASP A 14 -12.15 -6.41 -5.74
CA ASP A 14 -11.43 -5.37 -6.46
C ASP A 14 -11.94 -3.94 -6.13
N ILE A 15 -13.24 -3.79 -5.84
CA ILE A 15 -13.84 -2.50 -5.48
C ILE A 15 -13.35 -2.10 -4.09
N PHE A 16 -13.39 -3.02 -3.11
CA PHE A 16 -12.88 -2.75 -1.77
C PHE A 16 -11.37 -2.49 -1.77
N ARG A 17 -10.61 -3.20 -2.60
CA ARG A 17 -9.16 -2.94 -2.76
C ARG A 17 -8.90 -1.54 -3.32
N ALA A 18 -9.64 -1.12 -4.36
CA ALA A 18 -9.51 0.22 -4.91
C ALA A 18 -9.92 1.32 -3.90
N LEU A 19 -10.99 1.10 -3.13
CA LEU A 19 -11.41 2.02 -2.07
C LEU A 19 -10.35 2.13 -0.96
N PHE A 20 -9.73 1.02 -0.59
CA PHE A 20 -8.62 1.02 0.35
C PHE A 20 -7.42 1.81 -0.17
N HIS A 21 -7.05 1.63 -1.44
CA HIS A 21 -5.99 2.43 -2.07
C HIS A 21 -6.31 3.93 -2.02
N GLN A 22 -7.54 4.33 -2.32
CA GLN A 22 -7.98 5.72 -2.21
C GLN A 22 -7.89 6.25 -0.76
N GLU A 23 -8.32 5.47 0.23
CA GLU A 23 -8.20 5.86 1.64
C GLU A 23 -6.72 6.03 2.03
N MET A 24 -5.85 5.14 1.57
CA MET A 24 -4.40 5.24 1.81
C MET A 24 -3.80 6.50 1.19
N ILE A 25 -4.13 6.83 -0.07
CA ILE A 25 -3.65 8.05 -0.74
C ILE A 25 -4.10 9.29 0.04
N LYS A 26 -5.38 9.32 0.48
CA LYS A 26 -5.89 10.40 1.33
C LYS A 26 -5.11 10.47 2.65
N ARG A 27 -4.89 9.34 3.30
CA ARG A 27 -4.18 9.20 4.59
C ARG A 27 -2.74 9.71 4.58
N VAL A 28 -2.04 9.61 3.45
CA VAL A 28 -0.68 10.14 3.30
C VAL A 28 -0.64 11.60 2.82
N SER A 29 -1.73 12.07 2.20
CA SER A 29 -1.88 13.48 1.81
C SER A 29 -2.17 14.40 3.00
N GLU A 30 -2.79 13.85 4.04
CA GLU A 30 -3.07 14.53 5.30
C GLU A 30 -1.92 14.33 6.31
N TYR A 31 -1.77 15.27 7.24
CA TYR A 31 -0.79 15.13 8.31
C TYR A 31 -1.29 14.14 9.37
N HIS A 32 -0.48 13.12 9.63
CA HIS A 32 -0.63 12.25 10.77
C HIS A 32 0.73 11.91 11.37
N SER A 33 0.80 11.84 12.69
CA SER A 33 2.05 11.73 13.45
C SER A 33 2.80 10.41 13.28
N ASP A 34 2.09 9.36 12.88
CA ASP A 34 2.57 8.00 12.63
C ASP A 34 3.01 7.77 11.18
N ASN A 35 2.71 8.70 10.27
CA ASN A 35 3.29 8.67 8.93
C ASN A 35 4.79 8.98 9.02
N PHE A 36 5.57 8.35 8.14
CA PHE A 36 7.00 8.59 8.05
C PHE A 36 7.43 8.78 6.59
N GLN A 37 8.63 9.33 6.40
CA GLN A 37 9.15 9.62 5.07
C GLN A 37 10.14 8.55 4.63
N TYR A 38 10.09 8.20 3.34
CA TYR A 38 11.05 7.29 2.73
C TYR A 38 11.45 7.78 1.34
N THR A 39 12.76 7.84 1.09
CA THR A 39 13.31 8.24 -0.21
C THR A 39 13.68 7.01 -1.02
N ILE A 40 13.15 6.93 -2.25
CA ILE A 40 13.45 5.84 -3.20
C ILE A 40 14.91 5.90 -3.63
N LYS A 41 15.64 4.80 -3.44
CA LYS A 41 17.05 4.69 -3.86
C LYS A 41 17.19 4.18 -5.28
N ILE A 42 18.36 4.40 -5.88
CA ILE A 42 18.64 4.03 -7.28
C ILE A 42 18.50 2.51 -7.51
N ASP A 43 18.88 1.69 -6.53
CA ASP A 43 18.77 0.23 -6.61
C ASP A 43 17.34 -0.29 -6.36
N GLU A 44 16.40 0.61 -6.03
CA GLU A 44 15.00 0.31 -5.72
C GLU A 44 14.06 0.63 -6.89
N VAL A 45 14.53 1.28 -7.96
CA VAL A 45 13.71 1.79 -9.07
C VAL A 45 12.74 0.75 -9.65
N TYR A 46 13.21 -0.47 -9.88
CA TYR A 46 12.39 -1.59 -10.36
C TYR A 46 12.07 -2.62 -9.27
N ARG A 47 12.39 -2.30 -8.01
CA ARG A 47 12.36 -3.22 -6.87
C ARG A 47 11.58 -2.63 -5.71
N SER A 48 10.27 -2.49 -5.91
CA SER A 48 9.33 -2.08 -4.86
C SER A 48 9.32 -3.05 -3.67
N ASP A 49 9.63 -4.33 -3.90
CA ASP A 49 9.90 -5.32 -2.85
C ASP A 49 11.05 -4.90 -1.92
N LEU A 50 12.16 -4.43 -2.52
CA LEU A 50 13.35 -4.00 -1.79
C LEU A 50 13.09 -2.69 -1.03
N ALA A 51 12.38 -1.75 -1.65
CA ALA A 51 11.96 -0.51 -0.99
C ALA A 51 11.08 -0.80 0.23
N ALA A 52 10.08 -1.69 0.07
CA ALA A 52 9.22 -2.12 1.16
C ALA A 52 9.97 -2.85 2.27
N TYR A 53 10.88 -3.76 1.94
CA TYR A 53 11.70 -4.43 2.93
C TYR A 53 12.58 -3.45 3.71
N ARG A 54 13.15 -2.43 3.07
CA ARG A 54 13.99 -1.41 3.74
C ARG A 54 13.18 -0.42 4.56
N ALA A 55 11.98 -0.07 4.13
CA ALA A 55 11.11 0.87 4.85
C ALA A 55 10.38 0.20 6.03
N TYR A 56 9.88 -1.02 5.84
CA TYR A 56 8.97 -1.69 6.77
C TYR A 56 9.52 -2.98 7.38
N GLY A 57 10.64 -3.50 6.88
CA GLY A 57 11.11 -4.86 7.21
C GLY A 57 10.30 -5.98 6.54
N ASN A 58 9.40 -5.67 5.60
CA ASN A 58 8.56 -6.65 4.92
C ASN A 58 8.34 -6.29 3.44
N ALA A 59 8.65 -7.24 2.54
CA ALA A 59 8.52 -7.07 1.08
C ALA A 59 7.06 -7.18 0.57
N ASP A 60 6.15 -7.77 1.33
CA ASP A 60 4.73 -7.91 0.95
C ASP A 60 4.03 -6.55 0.81
N LEU A 61 4.58 -5.51 1.45
CA LEU A 61 4.10 -4.13 1.37
C LEU A 61 4.57 -3.37 0.12
N ARG A 62 5.13 -4.06 -0.87
CA ARG A 62 5.59 -3.46 -2.15
C ARG A 62 4.50 -2.71 -2.90
N TRP A 63 3.24 -3.15 -2.77
CA TRP A 63 2.09 -2.51 -3.40
C TRP A 63 1.89 -1.05 -2.93
N VAL A 64 2.24 -0.73 -1.68
CA VAL A 64 2.14 0.63 -1.12
C VAL A 64 2.93 1.61 -1.97
N PHE A 65 4.16 1.23 -2.32
CA PHE A 65 5.03 2.06 -3.15
C PHE A 65 4.44 2.27 -4.54
N ARG A 66 3.91 1.21 -5.15
CA ARG A 66 3.30 1.22 -6.48
C ARG A 66 2.08 2.13 -6.55
N VAL A 67 1.18 2.02 -5.58
CA VAL A 67 0.02 2.92 -5.48
C VAL A 67 0.47 4.37 -5.28
N LEU A 68 1.47 4.64 -4.44
CA LEU A 68 1.93 6.01 -4.17
C LEU A 68 2.69 6.67 -5.33
N VAL A 69 3.38 5.91 -6.17
CA VAL A 69 4.01 6.44 -7.40
C VAL A 69 3.00 6.59 -8.56
N GLY A 70 1.78 6.06 -8.39
CA GLY A 70 0.68 6.22 -9.35
C GLY A 70 0.58 5.13 -10.42
N HIS A 71 1.34 4.04 -10.30
CA HIS A 71 1.25 2.90 -11.20
C HIS A 71 1.44 1.58 -10.45
N GLU A 72 0.50 0.65 -10.62
CA GLU A 72 0.52 -0.65 -9.94
C GLU A 72 1.53 -1.63 -10.54
N SER A 73 1.96 -1.39 -11.79
CA SER A 73 2.89 -2.26 -12.51
C SER A 73 4.28 -2.25 -11.88
N GLU A 74 4.82 -3.44 -11.64
CA GLU A 74 6.21 -3.60 -11.19
C GLU A 74 7.24 -3.40 -12.31
N MET A 75 6.80 -3.43 -13.58
CA MET A 75 7.65 -3.20 -14.74
C MET A 75 7.93 -1.72 -15.02
N GLU A 76 7.17 -0.83 -14.39
CA GLU A 76 7.36 0.60 -14.49
C GLU A 76 8.37 1.10 -13.45
N GLU A 77 9.16 2.10 -13.81
CA GLU A 77 10.20 2.65 -12.95
C GLU A 77 9.63 3.54 -11.85
N MET A 78 10.02 3.30 -10.61
CA MET A 78 9.77 4.26 -9.52
C MET A 78 10.76 5.42 -9.61
N PRO A 79 10.32 6.68 -9.39
CA PRO A 79 11.18 7.84 -9.56
C PRO A 79 12.23 7.92 -8.45
N ALA A 80 13.49 7.58 -8.78
CA ALA A 80 14.62 7.63 -7.85
C ALA A 80 14.81 9.03 -7.25
N GLY A 81 15.17 9.09 -5.97
CA GLY A 81 15.35 10.35 -5.23
C GLY A 81 14.05 11.00 -4.77
N THR A 82 12.89 10.48 -5.18
CA THR A 82 11.59 10.96 -4.70
C THR A 82 11.37 10.51 -3.25
N THR A 83 10.93 11.44 -2.41
CA THR A 83 10.54 11.15 -1.03
C THR A 83 9.04 10.97 -0.95
N LEU A 84 8.61 9.78 -0.55
CA LEU A 84 7.22 9.43 -0.32
C LEU A 84 6.88 9.56 1.18
N THR A 85 5.67 10.01 1.47
CA THR A 85 5.06 9.85 2.79
C THR A 85 4.39 8.48 2.84
N LEU A 86 4.80 7.66 3.80
CA LEU A 86 4.37 6.30 4.01
C LEU A 86 3.51 6.20 5.28
N PRO A 87 2.41 5.42 5.27
CA PRO A 87 1.62 5.16 6.46
C PRO A 87 2.28 4.10 7.36
N ASP A 88 1.89 4.07 8.64
CA ASP A 88 2.35 3.05 9.58
C ASP A 88 1.85 1.63 9.23
N VAL A 89 2.66 0.61 9.55
CA VAL A 89 2.36 -0.80 9.26
C VAL A 89 1.16 -1.31 10.05
N ALA A 90 0.99 -0.88 11.30
CA ALA A 90 -0.15 -1.31 12.11
C ALA A 90 -1.45 -0.73 11.54
N TRP A 91 -1.43 0.52 11.07
CA TRP A 91 -2.56 1.10 10.35
C TRP A 91 -2.91 0.31 9.08
N LEU A 92 -1.92 0.04 8.21
CA LEU A 92 -2.12 -0.75 6.99
C LEU A 92 -2.72 -2.12 7.28
N ARG A 93 -2.16 -2.85 8.25
CA ARG A 93 -2.65 -4.19 8.63
C ARG A 93 -4.09 -4.17 9.12
N ASN A 94 -4.45 -3.18 9.94
CA ASN A 94 -5.81 -3.04 10.46
C ASN A 94 -6.77 -2.76 9.31
N LYS A 95 -6.44 -1.83 8.42
CA LYS A 95 -7.28 -1.51 7.26
C LYS A 95 -7.45 -2.66 6.30
N ILE A 96 -6.38 -3.39 5.97
CA ILE A 96 -6.49 -4.61 5.14
C ILE A 96 -7.49 -5.60 5.77
N ARG A 97 -7.41 -5.81 7.09
CA ARG A 97 -8.38 -6.69 7.78
C ARG A 97 -9.80 -6.16 7.68
N ASP A 98 -10.00 -4.86 7.90
CA ASP A 98 -11.31 -4.24 7.91
C ASP A 98 -11.98 -4.34 6.52
N TYR A 99 -11.23 -4.06 5.45
CA TYR A 99 -11.72 -4.22 4.06
C TYR A 99 -11.87 -5.69 3.64
N ALA A 100 -11.00 -6.60 4.07
CA ALA A 100 -11.11 -8.01 3.76
C ALA A 100 -12.26 -8.72 4.51
N SER A 101 -12.73 -8.13 5.62
CA SER A 101 -13.86 -8.65 6.40
C SER A 101 -15.16 -7.92 6.10
N ALA A 102 -15.14 -6.89 5.25
CA ALA A 102 -16.33 -6.16 4.85
C ALA A 102 -17.21 -7.11 4.03
N GLU A 103 -18.33 -7.54 4.60
CA GLU A 103 -19.38 -8.17 3.82
C GLU A 103 -19.95 -7.11 2.87
N PRO A 104 -20.28 -7.45 1.61
CA PRO A 104 -21.03 -6.55 0.78
C PRO A 104 -22.39 -6.34 1.45
N GLU A 105 -22.58 -5.18 2.09
CA GLU A 105 -23.89 -4.70 2.46
C GLU A 105 -24.65 -4.43 1.16
N ILE A 106 -25.24 -5.49 0.59
CA ILE A 106 -26.30 -5.36 -0.41
C ILE A 106 -27.51 -4.86 0.36
N GLU A 107 -27.59 -3.55 0.59
CA GLU A 107 -28.88 -2.90 0.88
C GLU A 107 -29.77 -3.15 -0.35
N ASN A 108 -30.60 -4.19 -0.26
CA ASN A 108 -31.71 -4.38 -1.18
C ASN A 108 -32.69 -3.22 -0.97
N ALA A 109 -32.58 -2.20 -1.80
CA ALA A 109 -33.58 -1.15 -1.97
C ALA A 109 -34.69 -1.61 -2.92
#